data_AF-A0A1S3JE30-F1
#
_entry.id   AF-A0A1S3JE30-F1
#
_cell.length_a   1.000
_cell.length_b   1.000
_cell.length_c   1.000
_cell.angle_alpha   90.00
_cell.angle_beta   90.00
_cell.angle_gamma   90.00
#
_symmetry.space_group_name_H-M   'P 1'
#
loop_
_entity.id
_entity.type
_entity.pdbx_description
1 polymer ?
#
loop_
_entity_poly.entity_id
_entity_poly.type
_entity_poly.pdbx_seq_one_letter_code
_entity_poly.pdbx_strand_id
1 'polypeptide(L)'
;MGKCVRKVPTSGDCTSLDICADDNAECIRDKCFCKQGYALLNNKCEPRFGIGAPCQDDDQCADGNARCDQQCICKEGFFPLNERCVQKPDVGGACDGPSYQCSDDNAICQNGTCQCVITHYLSGRRCGE
;
A
#
# COMPACT_ATOMS: atom_id res chain seq x y z
N MET A 1 -0.25 -8.55 47.78
CA MET A 1 1.08 -8.77 47.16
C MET A 1 0.88 -8.94 45.65
N GLY A 2 1.33 -7.98 44.85
CA GLY A 2 1.34 -8.12 43.39
C GLY A 2 2.61 -8.83 42.93
N LYS A 3 2.48 -9.77 41.98
CA LYS A 3 3.63 -10.39 41.30
C LYS A 3 3.86 -9.68 39.98
N CYS A 4 5.10 -9.32 39.68
CA CYS A 4 5.46 -8.82 38.36
C CYS A 4 5.41 -9.97 37.34
N VAL A 5 4.75 -9.74 36.21
CA VAL A 5 4.71 -10.66 35.07
C VAL A 5 5.46 -10.01 33.90
N ARG A 6 6.14 -10.81 33.08
CA ARG A 6 6.87 -10.32 31.91
C ARG A 6 5.90 -9.95 30.79
N LYS A 7 6.18 -8.86 30.07
CA LYS A 7 5.51 -8.54 28.81
C LYS A 7 5.82 -9.59 27.74
N VAL A 8 4.89 -9.81 26.82
CA VAL A 8 4.98 -10.81 25.74
C VAL A 8 5.70 -10.20 24.52
N PRO A 9 6.74 -10.84 23.96
CA PRO A 9 7.41 -10.32 22.76
C PRO A 9 6.47 -10.31 21.54
N THR A 10 6.82 -9.52 20.52
CA THR A 10 6.17 -9.53 19.20
C THR A 10 6.10 -10.94 18.62
N SER A 11 4.97 -11.27 17.98
CA SER A 11 4.60 -12.62 17.51
C SER A 11 4.45 -13.70 18.59
N GLY A 12 4.68 -13.36 19.87
CA GLY A 12 4.45 -14.28 20.99
C GLY A 12 2.97 -14.47 21.30
N ASP A 13 2.63 -15.65 21.83
CA ASP A 13 1.27 -15.99 22.20
C ASP A 13 0.82 -15.15 23.42
N CYS A 14 -0.39 -14.62 23.35
CA CYS A 14 -0.95 -13.72 24.36
C CYS A 14 -2.44 -14.01 24.58
N THR A 15 -2.94 -13.56 25.73
CA THR A 15 -4.36 -13.47 26.06
C THR A 15 -4.77 -12.00 26.18
N SER A 16 -6.07 -11.74 26.33
CA SER A 16 -6.60 -10.37 26.53
C SER A 16 -6.10 -9.69 27.81
N LEU A 17 -5.46 -10.42 28.74
CA LEU A 17 -4.88 -9.88 29.97
C LEU A 17 -3.38 -9.60 29.85
N ASP A 18 -2.74 -10.09 28.80
CA ASP A 18 -1.31 -9.93 28.58
C ASP A 18 -0.99 -8.57 27.95
N ILE A 19 0.20 -8.07 28.24
CA ILE A 19 0.72 -6.82 27.68
C ILE A 19 1.87 -7.16 26.75
N CYS A 20 1.79 -6.72 25.49
CA CYS A 20 2.87 -6.86 24.53
C CYS A 20 4.07 -5.98 24.91
N ALA A 21 5.28 -6.47 24.62
CA ALA A 21 6.54 -5.85 24.99
C ALA A 21 6.80 -4.57 24.19
N ASP A 22 6.39 -4.57 22.92
CA ASP A 22 6.44 -3.41 22.04
C ASP A 22 5.18 -2.56 22.24
N ASP A 23 5.36 -1.26 22.46
CA ASP A 23 4.24 -0.34 22.71
C ASP A 23 3.36 -0.11 21.46
N ASN A 24 3.89 -0.41 20.27
CA ASN A 24 3.17 -0.40 18.99
C ASN A 24 2.57 -1.77 18.66
N ALA A 25 2.60 -2.74 19.57
CA ALA A 25 1.94 -4.03 19.44
C ALA A 25 0.71 -4.14 20.35
N GLU A 26 -0.24 -4.97 19.97
CA GLU A 26 -1.40 -5.34 20.78
C GLU A 26 -1.76 -6.83 20.57
N CYS A 27 -2.47 -7.41 21.53
CA CYS A 27 -2.86 -8.81 21.45
C CYS A 27 -4.04 -8.96 20.46
N ILE A 28 -3.77 -9.49 19.28
CA ILE A 28 -4.75 -9.73 18.23
C ILE A 28 -4.69 -11.22 17.88
N ARG A 29 -5.83 -11.92 17.90
CA ARG A 29 -5.89 -13.37 17.55
C ARG A 29 -4.84 -14.20 18.31
N ASP A 30 -4.82 -14.01 19.63
CA ASP A 30 -3.95 -14.74 20.56
C ASP A 30 -2.44 -14.53 20.34
N LYS A 31 -2.03 -13.50 19.57
CA LYS A 31 -0.62 -13.12 19.39
C LYS A 31 -0.41 -11.62 19.45
N CYS A 32 0.78 -11.22 19.91
CA CYS A 32 1.20 -9.83 19.89
C CYS A 32 1.54 -9.39 18.46
N PHE A 33 0.59 -8.75 17.78
CA PHE A 33 0.77 -8.20 16.44
C PHE A 33 0.95 -6.69 16.48
N CYS A 34 1.60 -6.14 15.45
CA CYS A 34 1.73 -4.70 15.28
C CYS A 34 0.35 -4.06 15.05
N LYS A 35 0.13 -2.94 15.72
CA LYS A 35 -1.06 -2.10 15.56
C LYS A 35 -1.18 -1.60 14.12
N GLN A 36 -2.38 -1.13 13.77
CA GLN A 36 -2.59 -0.49 12.46
C GLN A 36 -1.60 0.66 12.24
N GLY A 37 -1.01 0.71 11.04
CA GLY A 37 0.02 1.69 10.68
C GLY A 37 1.45 1.25 10.98
N TYR A 38 1.63 0.09 11.64
CA TYR A 38 2.94 -0.50 11.92
C TYR A 38 3.09 -1.85 11.19
N ALA A 39 4.33 -2.26 10.97
CA ALA A 39 4.71 -3.56 10.42
C ALA A 39 5.86 -4.15 11.24
N LEU A 40 5.99 -5.48 11.19
CA LEU A 40 7.04 -6.17 11.93
C LEU A 40 8.37 -6.07 11.18
N LEU A 41 9.35 -5.38 11.76
CA LEU A 41 10.69 -5.24 11.23
C LEU A 41 11.71 -5.55 12.32
N ASN A 42 12.59 -6.53 12.08
CA ASN A 42 13.63 -6.92 13.05
C ASN A 42 13.09 -7.17 14.48
N ASN A 43 11.93 -7.83 14.58
CA ASN A 43 11.20 -8.11 15.82
C ASN A 43 10.63 -6.88 16.55
N LYS A 44 10.52 -5.72 15.89
CA LYS A 44 9.87 -4.52 16.40
C LYS A 44 8.74 -4.08 15.50
N CYS A 45 7.75 -3.40 16.09
CA CYS A 45 6.68 -2.78 15.34
C CYS A 45 7.11 -1.36 14.94
N GLU A 46 7.54 -1.24 13.68
CA GLU A 46 8.00 0.02 13.09
C GLU A 46 6.90 0.62 12.20
N PRO A 47 6.84 1.95 12.06
CA PRO A 47 5.87 2.59 11.17
C PRO A 47 6.00 2.05 9.75
N ARG A 48 4.87 1.82 9.09
CA ARG A 48 4.85 1.43 7.68
C ARG A 48 5.44 2.53 6.79
N PHE A 49 6.02 2.10 5.69
CA PHE A 49 6.75 2.93 4.75
C PHE A 49 5.82 3.52 3.68
N GLY A 50 6.05 4.80 3.35
CA GLY A 50 5.37 5.47 2.25
C GLY A 50 5.83 4.97 0.88
N ILE A 51 5.14 5.40 -0.17
CA ILE A 51 5.52 5.10 -1.55
C ILE A 51 6.94 5.61 -1.85
N GLY A 52 7.76 4.80 -2.50
CA GLY A 52 9.17 5.08 -2.83
C GLY A 52 10.18 4.77 -1.72
N ALA A 53 9.73 4.45 -0.51
CA ALA A 53 10.63 4.03 0.57
C ALA A 53 11.04 2.56 0.42
N PRO A 54 12.25 2.18 0.85
CA PRO A 54 12.74 0.81 0.74
C PRO A 54 11.92 -0.15 1.58
N CYS A 55 11.73 -1.37 1.09
CA CYS A 55 10.94 -2.40 1.74
C CYS A 55 11.52 -3.79 1.47
N GLN A 56 11.05 -4.77 2.23
CA GLN A 56 11.37 -6.19 2.10
C GLN A 56 10.11 -7.04 1.87
N ASP A 57 8.95 -6.58 2.33
CA ASP A 57 7.67 -7.27 2.22
C ASP A 57 6.54 -6.25 1.96
N ASP A 58 5.44 -6.71 1.35
CA ASP A 58 4.27 -5.91 1.02
C ASP A 58 3.61 -5.31 2.26
N ASP A 59 3.65 -6.02 3.39
CA ASP A 59 3.02 -5.60 4.65
C ASP A 59 3.67 -4.34 5.27
N GLN A 60 4.90 -4.03 4.84
CA GLN A 60 5.67 -2.87 5.26
C GLN A 60 5.17 -1.59 4.57
N CYS A 61 4.47 -1.69 3.45
CA CYS A 61 3.95 -0.53 2.75
C CYS A 61 2.68 0.01 3.42
N ALA A 62 2.61 1.32 3.61
CA ALA A 62 1.53 1.98 4.31
C ALA A 62 0.22 1.95 3.53
N ASP A 63 0.30 2.06 2.20
CA ASP A 63 -0.85 1.99 1.30
C ASP A 63 -1.19 0.53 0.95
N GLY A 64 -2.45 0.13 1.14
CA GLY A 64 -2.90 -1.24 0.84
C GLY A 64 -2.89 -1.60 -0.66
N ASN A 65 -2.86 -0.59 -1.55
CA ASN A 65 -2.69 -0.75 -2.98
C ASN A 65 -1.22 -0.65 -3.41
N ALA A 66 -0.27 -0.61 -2.47
CA ALA A 66 1.14 -0.76 -2.74
C ALA A 66 1.59 -2.22 -2.56
N ARG A 67 2.72 -2.54 -3.19
CA ARG A 67 3.49 -3.77 -3.03
C ARG A 67 4.97 -3.42 -2.91
N CYS A 68 5.75 -4.34 -2.39
CA CYS A 68 7.18 -4.19 -2.29
C CYS A 68 7.89 -4.71 -3.55
N ASP A 69 8.66 -3.84 -4.20
CA ASP A 69 9.61 -4.19 -5.26
C ASP A 69 10.91 -3.40 -5.04
N GLN A 70 11.68 -3.81 -4.02
CA GLN A 70 12.81 -3.07 -3.41
C GLN A 70 12.40 -1.75 -2.74
N GLN A 71 11.37 -1.08 -3.26
CA GLN A 71 10.68 0.07 -2.70
C GLN A 71 9.17 -0.18 -2.75
N CYS A 72 8.43 0.52 -1.89
CA CYS A 72 6.97 0.52 -1.95
C CYS A 72 6.50 1.18 -3.24
N ILE A 73 5.95 0.38 -4.15
CA ILE A 73 5.40 0.84 -5.44
C ILE A 73 3.91 0.52 -5.52
N CYS A 74 3.18 1.28 -6.33
CA CYS A 74 1.77 0.99 -6.55
C CYS A 74 1.60 -0.31 -7.35
N LYS A 75 0.60 -1.10 -6.96
CA LYS A 75 0.16 -2.28 -7.70
C LYS A 75 -0.32 -1.90 -9.09
N GLU A 76 -0.36 -2.89 -9.98
CA GLU A 76 -0.92 -2.73 -11.32
C GLU A 76 -2.34 -2.17 -11.25
N GLY A 77 -2.68 -1.25 -12.18
CA GLY A 77 -3.94 -0.51 -12.16
C GLY A 77 -3.96 0.69 -11.20
N PHE A 78 -2.89 0.95 -10.46
CA PHE A 78 -2.73 2.15 -9.62
C PHE A 78 -1.51 2.96 -10.03
N PHE A 79 -1.51 4.24 -9.69
CA PHE A 79 -0.37 5.14 -9.86
C PHE A 79 -0.12 5.94 -8.57
N PRO A 80 1.12 6.37 -8.32
CA PRO A 80 1.46 7.15 -7.14
C PRO A 80 0.95 8.59 -7.26
N LEU A 81 0.18 9.05 -6.28
CA LEU A 81 -0.27 10.44 -6.15
C LEU A 81 -0.30 10.83 -4.66
N ASN A 82 0.47 11.86 -4.28
CA ASN A 82 0.53 12.38 -2.90
C ASN A 82 0.78 11.26 -1.86
N GLU A 83 1.82 10.44 -2.07
CA GLU A 83 2.20 9.31 -1.20
C GLU A 83 1.15 8.20 -1.07
N ARG A 84 0.14 8.17 -1.95
CA ARG A 84 -0.88 7.12 -2.01
C ARG A 84 -0.96 6.51 -3.39
N CYS A 85 -1.51 5.31 -3.44
CA CYS A 85 -1.81 4.62 -4.68
C CYS A 85 -3.26 4.87 -5.07
N VAL A 86 -3.43 5.61 -6.16
CA VAL A 86 -4.74 5.99 -6.71
C VAL A 86 -5.00 5.17 -7.97
N GLN A 87 -6.24 4.73 -8.15
CA GLN A 87 -6.62 3.95 -9.31
C GLN A 87 -6.39 4.75 -10.60
N LYS A 88 -5.80 4.10 -11.60
CA LYS A 88 -5.62 4.67 -12.92
C LYS A 88 -6.97 4.91 -13.59
N PRO A 89 -7.30 6.13 -14.06
CA PRO A 89 -8.50 6.39 -14.85
C PRO A 89 -8.57 5.58 -16.15
N ASP A 90 -9.78 5.10 -16.47
CA ASP A 90 -10.13 4.58 -17.79
C ASP A 90 -10.05 5.66 -18.88
N VAL A 91 -10.12 5.25 -20.15
CA VAL A 91 -10.27 6.19 -21.27
C VAL A 91 -11.51 7.07 -21.06
N GLY A 92 -11.34 8.38 -21.19
CA GLY A 92 -12.33 9.40 -20.85
C GLY A 92 -12.33 9.85 -19.38
N GLY A 93 -11.60 9.16 -18.50
CA GLY A 93 -11.41 9.55 -17.10
C GLY A 93 -10.49 10.76 -16.96
N ALA A 94 -10.64 11.50 -15.86
CA ALA A 94 -9.85 12.69 -15.57
C ALA A 94 -8.42 12.33 -15.19
N CYS A 95 -7.46 13.15 -15.63
CA CYS A 95 -6.05 13.01 -15.32
C CYS A 95 -5.38 14.39 -15.30
N ASP A 96 -4.36 14.55 -14.46
CA ASP A 96 -3.66 15.84 -14.27
C ASP A 96 -2.17 15.75 -14.61
N GLY A 97 -1.71 14.61 -15.12
CA GLY A 97 -0.29 14.34 -15.26
C GLY A 97 0.07 13.46 -16.45
N PRO A 98 1.18 12.72 -16.37
CA PRO A 98 1.74 11.98 -17.49
C PRO A 98 0.89 10.74 -17.86
N SER A 99 1.14 10.21 -19.07
CA SER A 99 0.38 9.10 -19.66
C SER A 99 0.28 7.84 -18.79
N TYR A 100 1.26 7.56 -17.91
CA TYR A 100 1.21 6.39 -17.03
C TYR A 100 0.05 6.43 -16.01
N GLN A 101 -0.63 7.57 -15.85
CA GLN A 101 -1.83 7.69 -15.04
C GLN A 101 -3.03 6.98 -15.68
N CYS A 102 -3.06 6.80 -17.00
CA CYS A 102 -4.18 6.14 -17.68
C CYS A 102 -4.10 4.61 -17.53
N SER A 103 -5.27 3.95 -17.42
CA SER A 103 -5.36 2.50 -17.21
C SER A 103 -5.01 1.69 -18.46
N ASP A 104 -5.14 2.31 -19.63
CA ASP A 104 -4.84 1.73 -20.94
C ASP A 104 -3.48 2.24 -21.43
N ASP A 105 -2.58 1.31 -21.81
CA ASP A 105 -1.23 1.66 -22.27
C ASP A 105 -1.22 2.44 -23.60
N ASN A 106 -2.31 2.36 -24.37
CA ASN A 106 -2.52 3.12 -25.60
C ASN A 106 -3.29 4.43 -25.35
N ALA A 107 -3.49 4.83 -24.09
CA ALA A 107 -4.05 6.12 -23.72
C ALA A 107 -2.99 7.06 -23.12
N ILE A 108 -3.11 8.34 -23.47
CA ILE A 108 -2.29 9.43 -22.92
C ILE A 108 -3.19 10.45 -22.23
N CYS A 109 -2.66 11.12 -21.22
CA CYS A 109 -3.38 12.22 -20.62
C CYS A 109 -3.32 13.44 -21.54
N GLN A 110 -4.45 13.79 -22.15
CA GLN A 110 -4.56 14.91 -23.07
C GLN A 110 -5.78 15.77 -22.70
N ASN A 111 -5.55 17.08 -22.57
CA ASN A 111 -6.58 18.05 -22.17
C ASN A 111 -7.33 17.66 -20.89
N GLY A 112 -6.60 17.12 -19.90
CA GLY A 112 -7.16 16.72 -18.60
C GLY A 112 -7.93 15.39 -18.62
N THR A 113 -7.87 14.63 -19.72
CA THR A 113 -8.59 13.36 -19.87
C THR A 113 -7.72 12.29 -20.52
N CYS A 114 -7.89 11.03 -20.14
CA CYS A 114 -7.23 9.92 -20.82
C CYS A 114 -7.84 9.73 -22.22
N GLN A 115 -7.02 9.87 -23.27
CA GLN A 115 -7.43 9.77 -24.67
C GLN A 115 -6.51 8.80 -25.41
N CYS A 116 -7.07 8.04 -26.36
CA CYS A 116 -6.26 7.13 -27.18
C CYS A 116 -5.19 7.90 -27.97
N VAL A 117 -4.01 7.30 -28.09
CA VAL A 117 -2.98 7.79 -29.02
C VAL A 117 -3.52 7.79 -30.45
N ILE A 118 -2.95 8.64 -31.30
CA ILE A 118 -3.45 8.88 -32.68
C ILE A 118 -3.54 7.62 -33.56
N THR A 119 -2.83 6.55 -33.21
CA THR A 119 -2.84 5.26 -33.92
C THR A 119 -3.93 4.29 -33.47
N HIS A 120 -4.71 4.62 -32.44
CA HIS A 120 -5.75 3.76 -31.85
C HIS A 120 -7.09 4.51 -31.78
N TYR A 121 -8.20 3.76 -31.76
CA TYR A 121 -9.54 4.33 -31.56
C TYR A 121 -10.20 3.82 -30.28
N LEU A 122 -11.17 4.58 -29.77
CA LEU A 122 -11.95 4.18 -28.62
C LEU A 122 -12.87 3.01 -28.98
N SER A 123 -12.65 1.86 -28.35
CA SER A 123 -13.49 0.68 -28.43
C SER A 123 -14.01 0.34 -27.03
N GLY A 124 -15.24 0.75 -26.74
CA GLY A 124 -15.81 0.67 -25.39
C GLY A 124 -15.13 1.65 -24.43
N ARG A 125 -14.40 1.15 -23.43
CA ARG A 125 -13.61 1.94 -22.46
C ARG A 125 -12.09 1.79 -22.61
N ARG A 126 -11.65 1.21 -23.73
CA ARG A 126 -10.25 0.91 -24.03
C ARG A 126 -9.86 1.38 -25.42
N CYS A 127 -8.58 1.49 -25.67
CA CYS A 127 -8.02 1.85 -26.96
C CYS A 127 -7.73 0.57 -27.77
N GLY A 128 -8.42 0.43 -28.90
CA GLY A 128 -8.27 -0.70 -29.82
C GLY A 128 -7.53 -0.32 -31.10
N GLU A 129 -6.96 -1.33 -31.75
CA GLU A 129 -6.36 -1.26 -33.09
C GLU A 129 -7.43 -1.19 -34.19
#